data_AF-A0A1Q3LQ15-F1
#
_entry.id   AF-A0A1Q3LQ15-F1
#
_cell.length_a   1.000
_cell.length_b   1.000
_cell.length_c   1.000
_cell.angle_alpha   90.00
_cell.angle_beta   90.00
_cell.angle_gamma   90.00
#
_symmetry.space_group_name_H-M   'P 1'
#
loop_
_entity.id
_entity.type
_entity.pdbx_description
1 polymer ?
#
loop_
_entity_poly.entity_id
_entity_poly.type
_entity_poly.pdbx_seq_one_letter_code
_entity_poly.pdbx_strand_id
1 'polypeptide(L)'
;MGEQARAAEAGTDAATRRSPARRGSRRLAFDLTALSVVGLLLVGAIGAATATVYRDLYSPGAFVTRYLDLLSQGRVPEALALPGVPIASSDLTDAGLPTDASEALLRRAALAPLSDIRVVGEQESDGVELVTVSYHAGPHAGTSTFRVERAGWVGLAPTWRFAQSPLAVIDLTLRGATAFSVNGFAVDTRQVSPNGTNADPLTPVALLVFSPGLYSISVDTPVSSSPGVAVLSDTPQAEVPVDIQTQPTSTFVDVVQERVESFLTACTTQQVLQPTGCPFGLQVRNRILEPPVWSMVDQPKISLQPDGAGWSIVPANAAAHVVVDIKSIFDGSVTHVDEDVPFRVGGTITMLPDGTASIQVQSGG
;
A
#
# COMPACT_ATOMS: atom_id res chain seq x y z
N MET A 1 -26.72 110.84 -34.20
CA MET A 1 -26.55 112.17 -34.81
C MET A 1 -25.82 113.04 -33.79
N GLY A 2 -24.65 113.58 -34.15
CA GLY A 2 -23.72 114.32 -33.27
C GLY A 2 -22.69 113.39 -32.62
N GLU A 3 -21.50 113.12 -33.17
CA GLU A 3 -20.45 113.98 -33.75
C GLU A 3 -19.56 114.67 -32.69
N GLN A 4 -18.39 114.03 -32.50
CA GLN A 4 -17.03 114.54 -32.27
C GLN A 4 -16.82 115.91 -31.59
N ALA A 5 -15.96 115.92 -30.57
CA ALA A 5 -14.83 116.87 -30.50
C ALA A 5 -13.68 116.36 -29.61
N ARG A 6 -12.46 116.61 -30.10
CA ARG A 6 -11.12 116.27 -29.59
C ARG A 6 -10.68 117.10 -28.37
N ALA A 7 -9.70 116.56 -27.63
CA ALA A 7 -8.35 117.12 -27.34
C ALA A 7 -7.90 116.66 -25.93
N ALA A 8 -6.87 115.82 -25.80
CA ALA A 8 -5.44 116.15 -25.64
C ALA A 8 -4.99 116.00 -24.18
N GLU A 9 -4.09 115.06 -23.89
CA GLU A 9 -2.81 115.34 -23.21
C GLU A 9 -1.98 114.06 -23.01
N ALA A 10 -0.68 114.22 -23.19
CA ALA A 10 0.35 113.22 -22.99
C ALA A 10 0.70 113.11 -21.50
N GLY A 11 0.89 111.88 -21.03
CA GLY A 11 1.34 111.59 -19.67
C GLY A 11 2.04 110.23 -19.65
N THR A 12 3.34 110.25 -19.86
CA THR A 12 4.24 109.10 -19.71
C THR A 12 4.30 108.73 -18.25
N ASP A 13 3.73 107.58 -17.86
CA ASP A 13 3.93 107.05 -16.51
C ASP A 13 4.35 105.58 -16.54
N ALA A 14 5.54 105.36 -15.98
CA ALA A 14 6.27 104.11 -16.00
C ALA A 14 5.64 103.12 -15.01
N ALA A 15 4.71 102.29 -15.52
CA ALA A 15 4.16 101.17 -14.76
C ALA A 15 5.22 100.08 -14.58
N THR A 16 5.89 100.14 -13.43
CA THR A 16 6.83 99.13 -12.94
C THR A 16 6.10 97.81 -12.68
N ARG A 17 6.14 96.87 -13.64
CA ARG A 17 5.71 95.48 -13.42
C ARG A 17 6.69 94.78 -12.49
N ARG A 18 6.39 94.78 -11.19
CA ARG A 18 7.02 93.87 -10.23
C ARG A 18 6.57 92.43 -10.51
N SER A 19 7.48 91.62 -11.04
CA SER A 19 7.34 90.16 -11.08
C SER A 19 7.21 89.61 -9.66
N PRO A 20 6.18 88.81 -9.34
CA PRO A 20 6.14 88.14 -8.05
C PRO A 20 7.23 87.07 -7.99
N ALA A 21 7.92 87.05 -6.86
CA ALA A 21 9.07 86.25 -6.56
C ALA A 21 8.82 84.74 -6.73
N ARG A 22 9.79 84.07 -7.38
CA ARG A 22 10.07 82.63 -7.26
C ARG A 22 10.34 82.26 -5.79
N ARG A 23 9.30 82.14 -4.95
CA ARG A 23 9.42 81.59 -3.58
C ARG A 23 8.60 80.31 -3.35
N GLY A 24 7.75 79.91 -4.30
CA GLY A 24 6.99 78.66 -4.24
C GLY A 24 7.74 77.40 -4.71
N SER A 25 8.80 77.53 -5.52
CA SER A 25 9.44 76.37 -6.18
C SER A 25 10.29 75.50 -5.26
N ARG A 26 10.84 76.06 -4.17
CA ARG A 26 11.68 75.29 -3.22
C ARG A 26 10.88 74.32 -2.36
N ARG A 27 9.65 74.66 -1.97
CA ARG A 27 8.77 73.74 -1.24
C ARG A 27 8.26 72.64 -2.17
N LEU A 28 7.84 73.01 -3.39
CA LEU A 28 7.37 72.05 -4.38
C LEU A 28 8.45 71.01 -4.77
N ALA A 29 9.71 71.43 -4.92
CA ALA A 29 10.81 70.52 -5.22
C ALA A 29 11.11 69.57 -4.04
N PHE A 30 10.98 70.04 -2.80
CA PHE A 30 11.12 69.21 -1.61
C PHE A 30 9.96 68.21 -1.48
N ASP A 31 8.73 68.63 -1.74
CA ASP A 31 7.55 67.76 -1.69
C ASP A 31 7.60 66.68 -2.80
N LEU A 32 8.03 67.04 -4.01
CA LEU A 32 8.20 66.08 -5.12
C LEU A 32 9.33 65.09 -4.87
N THR A 33 10.44 65.52 -4.26
CA THR A 33 11.53 64.61 -3.88
C THR A 33 11.10 63.68 -2.74
N ALA A 34 10.39 64.19 -1.74
CA ALA A 34 9.81 63.37 -0.67
C ALA A 34 8.81 62.34 -1.21
N LEU A 35 7.88 62.74 -2.09
CA LEU A 35 6.94 61.82 -2.74
C LEU A 35 7.64 60.78 -3.63
N SER A 36 8.73 61.16 -4.31
CA SER A 36 9.52 60.24 -5.13
C SER A 36 10.25 59.20 -4.27
N VAL A 37 10.81 59.61 -3.12
CA VAL A 37 11.44 58.69 -2.14
C VAL A 37 10.40 57.75 -1.55
N VAL A 38 9.24 58.26 -1.14
CA VAL A 38 8.13 57.43 -0.63
C VAL A 38 7.63 56.46 -1.70
N GLY A 39 7.50 56.91 -2.96
CA GLY A 39 7.14 56.05 -4.09
C GLY A 39 8.16 54.93 -4.32
N LEU A 40 9.46 55.24 -4.28
CA LEU A 40 10.53 54.25 -4.43
C LEU A 40 10.51 53.22 -3.29
N LEU A 41 10.30 53.68 -2.04
CA LEU A 41 10.16 52.81 -0.88
C LEU A 41 8.93 51.90 -0.98
N LEU A 42 7.80 52.43 -1.43
CA LEU A 42 6.58 51.65 -1.67
C LEU A 42 6.78 50.59 -2.75
N VAL A 43 7.40 50.94 -3.87
CA VAL A 43 7.74 49.98 -4.94
C VAL A 43 8.72 48.93 -4.43
N GLY A 44 9.73 49.31 -3.64
CA GLY A 44 10.65 48.38 -3.00
C GLY A 44 9.96 47.43 -2.03
N ALA A 45 9.06 47.94 -1.18
CA ALA A 45 8.29 47.14 -0.23
C ALA A 45 7.32 46.18 -0.93
N ILE A 46 6.61 46.63 -1.96
CA ILE A 46 5.75 45.79 -2.80
C ILE A 46 6.60 44.74 -3.52
N GLY A 47 7.76 45.11 -4.06
CA GLY A 47 8.69 44.17 -4.70
C GLY A 47 9.19 43.10 -3.74
N ALA A 48 9.59 43.47 -2.51
CA ALA A 48 10.03 42.53 -1.49
C ALA A 48 8.90 41.61 -1.00
N ALA A 49 7.70 42.15 -0.78
CA ALA A 49 6.51 41.37 -0.42
C ALA A 49 6.10 40.40 -1.54
N THR A 50 6.19 40.85 -2.80
CA THR A 50 5.88 39.99 -3.96
C THR A 50 6.93 38.89 -4.12
N ALA A 51 8.21 39.21 -3.93
CA ALA A 51 9.30 38.24 -4.05
C ALA A 51 9.26 37.15 -2.96
N THR A 52 8.81 37.50 -1.75
CA THR A 52 8.64 36.54 -0.65
C THR A 52 7.46 35.61 -0.92
N VAL A 53 6.27 36.15 -1.20
CA VAL A 53 5.09 35.34 -1.58
C VAL A 53 5.37 34.46 -2.80
N TYR A 54 6.11 34.98 -3.76
CA TYR A 54 6.50 34.24 -4.95
C TYR A 54 7.42 33.05 -4.62
N ARG A 55 8.40 33.23 -3.71
CA ARG A 55 9.22 32.11 -3.23
C ARG A 55 8.37 31.10 -2.47
N ASP A 56 7.41 31.53 -1.66
CA ASP A 56 6.57 30.62 -0.89
C ASP A 56 5.60 29.80 -1.76
N LEU A 57 5.18 30.33 -2.91
CA LEU A 57 4.24 29.65 -3.82
C LEU A 57 4.92 28.85 -4.94
N TYR A 58 6.14 29.21 -5.32
CA TYR A 58 6.87 28.63 -6.44
C TYR A 58 8.23 28.04 -6.02
N SER A 59 8.42 27.72 -4.73
CA SER A 59 9.58 26.99 -4.20
C SER A 59 9.49 25.48 -4.46
N PRO A 60 10.63 24.76 -4.36
CA PRO A 60 10.62 23.31 -4.32
C PRO A 60 9.78 22.77 -3.14
N GLY A 61 9.84 23.42 -1.97
CA GLY A 61 9.00 23.08 -0.82
C GLY A 61 7.51 23.22 -1.07
N ALA A 62 7.07 24.26 -1.77
CA ALA A 62 5.67 24.43 -2.16
C ALA A 62 5.18 23.32 -3.10
N PHE A 63 6.04 22.90 -4.03
CA PHE A 63 5.74 21.79 -4.94
C PHE A 63 5.55 20.47 -4.19
N VAL A 64 6.46 20.13 -3.27
CA VAL A 64 6.34 18.93 -2.43
C VAL A 64 5.13 19.01 -1.50
N THR A 65 4.90 20.15 -0.87
CA THR A 65 3.72 20.36 -0.01
C THR A 65 2.42 20.17 -0.80
N ARG A 66 2.35 20.68 -2.03
CA ARG A 66 1.19 20.46 -2.92
C ARG A 66 0.96 18.97 -3.20
N TYR A 67 2.01 18.20 -3.46
CA TYR A 67 1.89 16.75 -3.64
C TYR A 67 1.29 16.09 -2.39
N LEU A 68 1.80 16.42 -1.19
CA LEU A 68 1.30 15.86 0.06
C LEU A 68 -0.13 16.31 0.41
N ASP A 69 -0.49 17.54 0.07
CA ASP A 69 -1.86 18.04 0.22
C ASP A 69 -2.85 17.30 -0.68
N LEU A 70 -2.43 16.91 -1.89
CA LEU A 70 -3.27 16.08 -2.75
C LEU A 70 -3.48 14.69 -2.14
N LEU A 71 -2.44 14.10 -1.55
CA LEU A 71 -2.57 12.83 -0.84
C LEU A 71 -3.46 12.94 0.41
N SER A 72 -3.28 13.99 1.23
CA SER A 72 -4.10 14.21 2.43
C SER A 72 -5.59 14.40 2.11
N GLN A 73 -5.89 15.00 0.95
CA GLN A 73 -7.25 15.19 0.44
C GLN A 73 -7.78 13.96 -0.32
N GLY A 74 -6.98 12.92 -0.52
CA GLY A 74 -7.33 11.72 -1.28
C GLY A 74 -7.48 11.97 -2.79
N ARG A 75 -6.88 13.04 -3.32
CA ARG A 75 -6.89 13.46 -4.73
C ARG A 75 -5.76 12.77 -5.51
N VAL A 76 -5.86 11.45 -5.55
CA VAL A 76 -4.82 10.58 -6.09
C VAL A 76 -4.53 10.78 -7.58
N PRO A 77 -5.53 10.89 -8.47
CA PRO A 77 -5.26 11.15 -9.90
C PRO A 77 -4.46 12.44 -10.11
N GLU A 78 -4.74 13.49 -9.34
CA GLU A 78 -4.01 14.75 -9.43
C GLU A 78 -2.59 14.66 -8.85
N ALA A 79 -2.39 13.86 -7.80
CA ALA A 79 -1.05 13.59 -7.27
C ALA A 79 -0.20 12.84 -8.29
N LEU A 80 -0.77 11.80 -8.93
CA LEU A 80 -0.11 11.04 -10.00
C LEU A 80 0.16 11.89 -11.25
N ALA A 81 -0.65 12.92 -11.51
CA ALA A 81 -0.41 13.82 -12.64
C ALA A 81 0.75 14.81 -12.40
N LEU A 82 1.29 14.91 -11.19
CA LEU A 82 2.42 15.82 -10.93
C LEU A 82 3.70 15.33 -11.64
N PRO A 83 4.49 16.25 -12.23
CA PRO A 83 5.70 15.89 -12.96
C PRO A 83 6.69 15.09 -12.10
N GLY A 84 7.12 13.94 -12.61
CA GLY A 84 8.05 13.03 -11.94
C GLY A 84 7.42 12.13 -10.88
N VAL A 85 6.10 12.18 -10.66
CA VAL A 85 5.43 11.21 -9.78
C VAL A 85 5.30 9.83 -10.45
N PRO A 86 4.74 9.70 -11.66
CA PRO A 86 4.72 8.43 -12.37
C PRO A 86 6.15 7.93 -12.59
N ILE A 87 6.36 6.64 -12.41
CA ILE A 87 7.67 6.00 -12.58
C ILE A 87 7.64 5.08 -13.80
N ALA A 88 8.61 5.23 -14.70
CA ALA A 88 8.72 4.35 -15.86
C ALA A 88 9.44 3.05 -15.47
N SER A 89 9.22 1.98 -16.24
CA SER A 89 9.91 0.69 -15.99
C SER A 89 11.45 0.80 -16.07
N SER A 90 11.99 1.72 -16.88
CA SER A 90 13.43 2.02 -16.91
C SER A 90 13.90 2.59 -15.57
N ASP A 91 13.15 3.51 -14.99
CA ASP A 91 13.51 4.18 -13.74
C ASP A 91 13.37 3.23 -12.55
N LEU A 92 12.40 2.29 -12.60
CA LEU A 92 12.31 1.17 -11.66
C LEU A 92 13.57 0.29 -11.74
N THR A 93 14.01 -0.05 -12.95
CA THR A 93 15.22 -0.87 -13.17
C THR A 93 16.47 -0.16 -12.62
N ASP A 94 16.62 1.13 -12.90
CA ASP A 94 17.75 1.94 -12.42
C ASP A 94 17.77 2.06 -10.89
N ALA A 95 16.58 2.06 -10.26
CA ALA A 95 16.42 2.02 -8.81
C ALA A 95 16.56 0.61 -8.20
N GLY A 96 16.72 -0.44 -9.02
CA GLY A 96 16.77 -1.83 -8.56
C GLY A 96 15.42 -2.39 -8.10
N LEU A 97 14.31 -1.76 -8.51
CA LEU A 97 12.95 -2.12 -8.11
C LEU A 97 12.28 -3.04 -9.15
N PRO A 98 11.29 -3.87 -8.73
CA PRO A 98 10.51 -4.70 -9.64
C PRO A 98 9.79 -3.86 -10.72
N THR A 99 9.98 -4.23 -11.99
CA THR A 99 9.43 -3.49 -13.15
C THR A 99 7.97 -3.78 -13.46
N ASP A 100 7.44 -4.83 -12.84
CA ASP A 100 6.09 -5.36 -12.91
C ASP A 100 5.25 -5.02 -11.66
N ALA A 101 5.74 -4.07 -10.85
CA ALA A 101 5.05 -3.62 -9.66
C ALA A 101 3.65 -3.08 -9.99
N SER A 102 2.63 -3.61 -9.30
CA SER A 102 1.23 -3.28 -9.56
C SER A 102 0.86 -1.90 -9.02
N GLU A 103 0.15 -1.10 -9.81
CA GLU A 103 -0.41 0.19 -9.41
C GLU A 103 -1.69 0.08 -8.57
N ALA A 104 -2.11 -1.14 -8.18
CA ALA A 104 -3.40 -1.38 -7.52
C ALA A 104 -3.61 -0.57 -6.22
N LEU A 105 -2.52 -0.20 -5.52
CA LEU A 105 -2.57 0.60 -4.30
C LEU A 105 -2.47 2.11 -4.55
N LEU A 106 -2.25 2.57 -5.79
CA LEU A 106 -2.19 3.98 -6.14
C LEU A 106 -3.60 4.58 -6.25
N ARG A 107 -4.35 4.53 -5.15
CA ARG A 107 -5.74 4.97 -5.06
C ARG A 107 -6.14 5.38 -3.65
N ARG A 108 -7.16 6.24 -3.58
CA ARG A 108 -7.69 6.76 -2.32
C ARG A 108 -8.07 5.67 -1.32
N ALA A 109 -8.65 4.56 -1.79
CA ALA A 109 -9.11 3.47 -0.93
C ALA A 109 -7.97 2.77 -0.16
N ALA A 110 -6.74 2.83 -0.67
CA ALA A 110 -5.57 2.23 -0.04
C ALA A 110 -4.73 3.25 0.75
N LEU A 111 -5.13 4.53 0.80
CA LEU A 111 -4.39 5.57 1.52
C LEU A 111 -4.88 5.74 2.96
N ALA A 112 -3.94 5.77 3.90
CA ALA A 112 -4.19 6.27 5.24
C ALA A 112 -4.17 7.82 5.27
N PRO A 113 -4.85 8.46 6.23
CA PRO A 113 -4.80 9.91 6.39
C PRO A 113 -3.37 10.42 6.64
N LEU A 114 -3.02 11.50 5.94
CA LEU A 114 -1.79 12.27 6.14
C LEU A 114 -2.16 13.65 6.70
N SER A 115 -1.44 14.12 7.72
CA SER A 115 -1.72 15.39 8.39
C SER A 115 -0.46 16.07 8.91
N ASP A 116 -0.59 17.30 9.41
CA ASP A 116 0.52 18.09 9.99
C ASP A 116 1.76 18.20 9.10
N ILE A 117 1.55 18.34 7.79
CA ILE A 117 2.61 18.47 6.80
C ILE A 117 3.34 19.80 6.99
N ARG A 118 4.66 19.76 7.17
CA ARG A 118 5.51 20.95 7.29
C ARG A 118 6.86 20.71 6.63
N VAL A 119 7.35 21.69 5.88
CA VAL A 119 8.74 21.70 5.42
C VAL A 119 9.64 22.03 6.60
N VAL A 120 10.63 21.17 6.86
CA VAL A 120 11.58 21.30 7.98
C VAL A 120 13.02 21.53 7.51
N GLY A 121 13.30 21.31 6.23
CA GLY A 121 14.60 21.63 5.63
C GLY A 121 14.54 21.69 4.12
N GLU A 122 15.33 22.59 3.54
CA GLU A 122 15.59 22.67 2.09
C GLU A 122 17.09 22.84 1.88
N GLN A 123 17.66 22.06 0.97
CA GLN A 123 19.08 22.14 0.63
C GLN A 123 19.29 21.84 -0.85
N GLU A 124 20.03 22.71 -1.54
CA GLU A 124 20.47 22.46 -2.91
C GLU A 124 21.76 21.62 -2.92
N SER A 125 21.82 20.59 -3.77
CA SER A 125 23.03 19.79 -4.03
C SER A 125 23.06 19.39 -5.51
N ASP A 126 24.12 19.78 -6.21
CA ASP A 126 24.37 19.38 -7.62
C ASP A 126 23.21 19.67 -8.59
N GLY A 127 22.50 20.79 -8.40
CA GLY A 127 21.35 21.18 -9.22
C GLY A 127 20.03 20.47 -8.89
N VAL A 128 20.02 19.67 -7.81
CA VAL A 128 18.83 19.01 -7.25
C VAL A 128 18.53 19.64 -5.88
N GLU A 129 17.27 19.98 -5.65
CA GLU A 129 16.78 20.48 -4.38
C GLU A 129 16.30 19.30 -3.52
N LEU A 130 16.84 19.21 -2.31
CA LEU A 130 16.44 18.26 -1.27
C LEU A 130 15.46 18.94 -0.33
N VAL A 131 14.19 18.53 -0.38
CA VAL A 131 13.13 19.06 0.48
C VAL A 131 12.79 18.02 1.54
N THR A 132 13.08 18.32 2.79
CA THR A 132 12.71 17.48 3.92
C THR A 132 11.44 17.99 4.57
N VAL A 133 10.46 17.11 4.72
CA VAL A 133 9.15 17.41 5.29
C VAL A 133 8.87 16.50 6.46
N SER A 134 8.24 17.05 7.50
CA SER A 134 7.64 16.30 8.61
C SER A 134 6.14 16.15 8.40
N TYR A 135 5.56 15.05 8.85
CA TYR A 135 4.13 14.76 8.73
C TYR A 135 3.68 13.77 9.82
N HIS A 136 2.35 13.59 9.94
CA HIS A 136 1.71 12.49 10.65
C HIS A 136 0.97 11.60 9.66
N ALA A 137 1.34 10.32 9.59
CA ALA A 137 0.65 9.28 8.85
C ALA A 137 -0.12 8.40 9.84
N GLY A 138 -1.44 8.61 9.94
CA GLY A 138 -2.23 8.07 11.04
C GLY A 138 -1.63 8.48 12.41
N PRO A 139 -1.36 7.53 13.33
CA PRO A 139 -0.77 7.83 14.64
C PRO A 139 0.75 8.02 14.62
N HIS A 140 1.42 7.85 13.47
CA HIS A 140 2.88 7.86 13.38
C HIS A 140 3.41 9.18 12.82
N ALA A 141 4.27 9.87 13.58
CA ALA A 141 5.05 10.98 13.05
C ALA A 141 6.21 10.45 12.20
N GLY A 142 6.51 11.12 11.09
CA GLY A 142 7.60 10.74 10.19
C GLY A 142 8.21 11.95 9.48
N THR A 143 9.35 11.69 8.83
CA THR A 143 10.03 12.66 7.98
C THR A 143 10.46 12.00 6.69
N SER A 144 10.24 12.67 5.56
CA SER A 144 10.67 12.22 4.23
C SER A 144 11.51 13.30 3.58
N THR A 145 12.52 12.90 2.81
CA THR A 145 13.30 13.82 1.97
C THR A 145 13.02 13.53 0.51
N PHE A 146 12.59 14.56 -0.22
CA PHE A 146 12.28 14.49 -1.64
C PHE A 146 13.36 15.16 -2.47
N ARG A 147 13.72 14.53 -3.59
CA ARG A 147 14.63 15.10 -4.59
C ARG A 147 13.80 15.72 -5.70
N VAL A 148 13.87 17.03 -5.85
CA VAL A 148 13.15 17.76 -6.89
C VAL A 148 14.12 18.59 -7.72
N GLU A 149 13.80 18.79 -8.98
CA GLU A 149 14.60 19.60 -9.88
C GLU A 149 13.72 20.54 -10.69
N ARG A 150 14.36 21.57 -11.25
CA ARG A 150 13.66 22.57 -12.04
C ARG A 150 13.35 22.01 -13.43
N ALA A 151 12.06 22.03 -13.79
CA ALA A 151 11.54 21.52 -15.05
C ALA A 151 11.24 22.64 -16.07
N GLY A 152 12.00 23.73 -16.02
CA GLY A 152 11.80 24.92 -16.86
C GLY A 152 11.03 26.04 -16.17
N TRP A 153 10.25 26.77 -16.97
CA TRP A 153 9.53 27.98 -16.55
C TRP A 153 8.19 28.09 -17.26
N VAL A 154 7.17 28.58 -16.55
CA VAL A 154 5.89 29.02 -17.12
C VAL A 154 5.73 30.51 -16.87
N GLY A 155 5.86 31.30 -17.93
CA GLY A 155 5.94 32.75 -17.84
C GLY A 155 7.19 33.17 -17.05
N LEU A 156 6.97 33.78 -15.89
CA LEU A 156 8.05 34.15 -14.97
C LEU A 156 8.25 33.16 -13.83
N ALA A 157 7.40 32.12 -13.68
CA ALA A 157 7.44 31.17 -12.57
C ALA A 157 8.28 29.91 -12.89
N PRO A 158 9.19 29.44 -12.01
CA PRO A 158 9.87 28.17 -12.22
C PRO A 158 8.85 27.04 -12.10
N THR A 159 9.03 26.01 -12.91
CA THR A 159 8.32 24.74 -12.74
C THR A 159 9.23 23.73 -12.08
N TRP A 160 8.64 22.83 -11.31
CA TRP A 160 9.33 21.79 -10.56
C TRP A 160 8.81 20.42 -10.98
N ARG A 161 9.70 19.43 -10.90
CA ARG A 161 9.36 18.02 -11.01
C ARG A 161 10.12 17.24 -9.96
N PHE A 162 9.61 16.06 -9.61
CA PHE A 162 10.41 15.09 -8.88
C PHE A 162 11.56 14.60 -9.78
N ALA A 163 12.79 14.74 -9.28
CA ALA A 163 13.99 14.14 -9.88
C ALA A 163 14.04 12.64 -9.57
N GLN A 164 13.52 12.26 -8.40
CA GLN A 164 13.32 10.90 -7.94
C GLN A 164 11.83 10.72 -7.62
N SER A 165 11.18 9.72 -8.21
CA SER A 165 9.74 9.49 -7.99
C SER A 165 9.44 9.33 -6.49
N PRO A 166 8.38 9.94 -5.95
CA PRO A 166 7.93 9.76 -4.58
C PRO A 166 7.13 8.46 -4.40
N LEU A 167 7.16 7.55 -5.37
CA LEU A 167 6.61 6.21 -5.24
C LEU A 167 7.66 5.25 -4.68
N ALA A 168 7.21 4.29 -3.89
CA ALA A 168 7.99 3.18 -3.37
C ALA A 168 7.31 1.85 -3.72
N VAL A 169 7.97 0.73 -3.44
CA VAL A 169 7.43 -0.61 -3.68
C VAL A 169 7.32 -1.35 -2.34
N ILE A 170 6.13 -1.87 -2.05
CA ILE A 170 5.96 -2.92 -1.05
C ILE A 170 6.10 -4.26 -1.78
N ASP A 171 7.06 -5.07 -1.38
CA ASP A 171 7.23 -6.42 -1.91
C ASP A 171 6.60 -7.44 -0.95
N LEU A 172 5.38 -7.89 -1.26
CA LEU A 172 4.54 -8.66 -0.36
C LEU A 172 4.63 -10.17 -0.63
N THR A 173 5.13 -10.93 0.34
CA THR A 173 4.98 -12.39 0.42
C THR A 173 3.83 -12.73 1.37
N LEU A 174 2.84 -13.49 0.89
CA LEU A 174 1.67 -13.87 1.68
C LEU A 174 1.52 -15.40 1.75
N ARG A 175 1.47 -15.96 2.96
CA ARG A 175 1.36 -17.41 3.19
C ARG A 175 0.00 -17.76 3.78
N GLY A 176 -0.63 -18.79 3.24
CA GLY A 176 -1.94 -19.29 3.68
C GLY A 176 -3.12 -18.41 3.27
N ALA A 177 -2.94 -17.48 2.33
CA ALA A 177 -4.04 -16.71 1.72
C ALA A 177 -3.61 -16.13 0.37
N THR A 178 -4.57 -15.85 -0.50
CA THR A 178 -4.37 -14.99 -1.71
C THR A 178 -5.05 -13.63 -1.56
N ALA A 179 -6.14 -13.57 -0.78
CA ALA A 179 -6.88 -12.34 -0.53
C ALA A 179 -6.32 -11.63 0.72
N PHE A 180 -6.12 -10.33 0.60
CA PHE A 180 -5.69 -9.46 1.68
C PHE A 180 -6.36 -8.09 1.56
N SER A 181 -6.24 -7.27 2.58
CA SER A 181 -6.69 -5.89 2.56
C SER A 181 -5.55 -4.94 2.91
N VAL A 182 -5.52 -3.78 2.26
CA VAL A 182 -4.62 -2.68 2.57
C VAL A 182 -5.45 -1.47 2.96
N ASN A 183 -5.37 -1.03 4.21
CA ASN A 183 -6.22 0.05 4.74
C ASN A 183 -7.73 -0.17 4.48
N GLY A 184 -8.17 -1.44 4.45
CA GLY A 184 -9.55 -1.84 4.14
C GLY A 184 -9.87 -2.01 2.65
N PHE A 185 -8.94 -1.71 1.74
CA PHE A 185 -9.08 -2.00 0.31
C PHE A 185 -8.69 -3.45 0.02
N ALA A 186 -9.67 -4.27 -0.38
CA ALA A 186 -9.46 -5.68 -0.69
C ALA A 186 -8.72 -5.87 -2.02
N VAL A 187 -7.72 -6.76 -2.00
CA VAL A 187 -6.85 -7.13 -3.12
C VAL A 187 -6.64 -8.64 -3.09
N ASP A 188 -6.44 -9.26 -4.25
CA ASP A 188 -6.02 -10.65 -4.36
C ASP A 188 -4.67 -10.73 -5.10
N THR A 189 -3.73 -11.52 -4.58
CA THR A 189 -2.38 -11.66 -5.16
C THR A 189 -2.41 -12.08 -6.63
N ARG A 190 -3.41 -12.84 -7.07
CA ARG A 190 -3.58 -13.27 -8.47
C ARG A 190 -4.04 -12.15 -9.40
N GLN A 191 -4.61 -11.07 -8.86
CA GLN A 191 -5.04 -9.90 -9.64
C GLN A 191 -3.89 -8.91 -9.88
N VAL A 192 -2.94 -8.89 -8.95
CA VAL A 192 -1.83 -7.93 -8.95
C VAL A 192 -0.50 -8.55 -9.39
N SER A 193 -0.40 -9.89 -9.42
CA SER A 193 0.75 -10.59 -9.97
C SER A 193 0.79 -10.52 -11.50
N PRO A 194 1.97 -10.34 -12.13
CA PRO A 194 2.13 -10.43 -13.59
C PRO A 194 1.74 -11.81 -14.14
N ASN A 195 1.87 -12.87 -13.33
CA ASN A 195 1.57 -14.25 -13.71
C ASN A 195 0.08 -14.61 -13.49
N GLY A 196 -0.72 -13.68 -12.99
CA GLY A 196 -2.15 -13.85 -12.80
C GLY A 196 -2.50 -15.05 -11.91
N THR A 197 -3.45 -15.86 -12.35
CA THR A 197 -3.87 -17.10 -11.67
C THR A 197 -2.82 -18.22 -11.70
N ASN A 198 -1.77 -18.08 -12.52
CA ASN A 198 -0.69 -19.07 -12.64
C ASN A 198 0.53 -18.70 -11.79
N ALA A 199 0.46 -17.61 -11.04
CA ALA A 199 1.52 -17.20 -10.13
C ALA A 199 1.77 -18.28 -9.07
N ASP A 200 3.04 -18.57 -8.79
CA ASP A 200 3.38 -19.33 -7.58
C ASP A 200 2.94 -18.51 -6.36
N PRO A 201 2.11 -19.09 -5.47
CA PRO A 201 1.61 -18.41 -4.27
C PRO A 201 2.67 -17.77 -3.38
N LEU A 202 3.89 -18.30 -3.37
CA LEU A 202 4.99 -17.81 -2.54
C LEU A 202 5.89 -16.81 -3.26
N THR A 203 5.64 -16.54 -4.55
CA THR A 203 6.33 -15.45 -5.25
C THR A 203 5.85 -14.11 -4.67
N PRO A 204 6.77 -13.25 -4.23
CA PRO A 204 6.42 -11.92 -3.77
C PRO A 204 5.66 -11.14 -4.85
N VAL A 205 4.70 -10.32 -4.41
CA VAL A 205 3.98 -9.40 -5.30
C VAL A 205 4.41 -7.97 -4.98
N ALA A 206 5.03 -7.33 -5.96
CA ALA A 206 5.41 -5.94 -5.90
C ALA A 206 4.20 -5.01 -6.08
N LEU A 207 4.01 -4.07 -5.16
CA LEU A 207 2.90 -3.11 -5.14
C LEU A 207 3.44 -1.69 -5.04
N LEU A 208 3.13 -0.84 -6.01
CA LEU A 208 3.48 0.58 -5.97
C LEU A 208 2.65 1.33 -4.94
N VAL A 209 3.32 2.13 -4.12
CA VAL A 209 2.73 2.92 -3.06
C VAL A 209 3.28 4.35 -3.05
N PHE A 210 2.50 5.30 -2.54
CA PHE A 210 2.98 6.67 -2.31
C PHE A 210 3.87 6.76 -1.06
N SER A 211 4.92 7.56 -1.14
CA SER A 211 5.73 8.03 -0.02
C SER A 211 5.52 9.54 0.22
N PRO A 212 5.28 9.97 1.47
CA PRO A 212 4.97 9.14 2.61
C PRO A 212 3.58 8.50 2.52
N GLY A 213 3.43 7.33 3.14
CA GLY A 213 2.14 6.66 3.29
C GLY A 213 2.20 5.55 4.34
N LEU A 214 1.12 5.38 5.10
CA LEU A 214 0.95 4.26 6.02
C LEU A 214 0.02 3.22 5.40
N TYR A 215 0.48 1.98 5.32
CA TYR A 215 -0.24 0.86 4.69
C TYR A 215 -0.43 -0.26 5.71
N SER A 216 -1.64 -0.40 6.24
CA SER A 216 -2.01 -1.52 7.12
C SER A 216 -2.46 -2.70 6.28
N ILE A 217 -1.62 -3.73 6.18
CA ILE A 217 -1.86 -4.93 5.40
C ILE A 217 -2.38 -6.02 6.35
N SER A 218 -3.55 -6.58 6.09
CA SER A 218 -4.14 -7.63 6.93
C SER A 218 -4.92 -8.65 6.12
N VAL A 219 -5.08 -9.85 6.66
CA VAL A 219 -5.93 -10.91 6.10
C VAL A 219 -7.05 -11.18 7.10
N ASP A 220 -8.28 -11.11 6.60
CA ASP A 220 -9.47 -11.52 7.32
C ASP A 220 -10.41 -12.21 6.32
N THR A 221 -10.35 -13.53 6.29
CA THR A 221 -11.14 -14.38 5.40
C THR A 221 -11.76 -15.51 6.23
N PRO A 222 -12.78 -16.22 5.70
CA PRO A 222 -13.37 -17.34 6.43
C PRO A 222 -12.38 -18.44 6.86
N VAL A 223 -11.28 -18.61 6.13
CA VAL A 223 -10.30 -19.69 6.34
C VAL A 223 -8.97 -19.22 6.94
N SER A 224 -8.62 -17.95 6.78
CA SER A 224 -7.32 -17.40 7.14
C SER A 224 -7.44 -16.03 7.78
N SER A 225 -6.61 -15.77 8.79
CA SER A 225 -6.52 -14.49 9.50
C SER A 225 -5.07 -14.09 9.74
N SER A 226 -4.79 -12.79 9.85
CA SER A 226 -3.50 -12.29 10.33
C SER A 226 -3.67 -11.11 11.29
N PRO A 227 -2.73 -10.90 12.24
CA PRO A 227 -2.78 -9.74 13.14
C PRO A 227 -2.59 -8.40 12.42
N GLY A 228 -2.21 -8.44 11.13
CA GLY A 228 -1.90 -7.28 10.31
C GLY A 228 -0.50 -6.72 10.56
N VAL A 229 0.05 -6.05 9.55
CA VAL A 229 1.33 -5.35 9.60
C VAL A 229 1.12 -3.94 9.06
N ALA A 230 1.60 -2.95 9.80
CA ALA A 230 1.59 -1.55 9.35
C ALA A 230 2.95 -1.19 8.76
N VAL A 231 2.96 -0.77 7.50
CA VAL A 231 4.15 -0.37 6.76
C VAL A 231 4.12 1.13 6.58
N LEU A 232 5.11 1.83 7.13
CA LEU A 232 5.34 3.24 6.84
C LEU A 232 6.30 3.32 5.64
N SER A 233 5.78 3.68 4.47
CA SER A 233 6.60 4.08 3.34
C SER A 233 6.99 5.55 3.57
N ASP A 234 8.22 5.83 3.98
CA ASP A 234 8.72 7.19 4.24
C ASP A 234 9.85 7.61 3.29
N THR A 235 10.36 6.67 2.51
CA THR A 235 11.53 6.86 1.65
C THR A 235 11.13 6.67 0.18
N PRO A 236 11.21 7.72 -0.65
CA PRO A 236 11.01 7.63 -2.09
C PRO A 236 11.85 6.54 -2.76
N GLN A 237 11.28 5.80 -3.71
CA GLN A 237 11.88 4.65 -4.41
C GLN A 237 12.54 3.60 -3.50
N ALA A 238 12.05 3.44 -2.27
CA ALA A 238 12.46 2.32 -1.42
C ALA A 238 11.71 1.04 -1.79
N GLU A 239 12.38 -0.10 -1.64
CA GLU A 239 11.75 -1.41 -1.60
C GLU A 239 11.55 -1.81 -0.14
N VAL A 240 10.31 -2.17 0.23
CA VAL A 240 9.97 -2.61 1.58
C VAL A 240 9.48 -4.05 1.52
N PRO A 241 10.32 -5.03 1.89
CA PRO A 241 9.91 -6.43 1.93
C PRO A 241 8.96 -6.67 3.11
N VAL A 242 7.85 -7.35 2.84
CA VAL A 242 6.82 -7.69 3.83
C VAL A 242 6.47 -9.15 3.71
N ASP A 243 6.69 -9.92 4.77
CA ASP A 243 6.27 -11.32 4.86
C ASP A 243 5.13 -11.45 5.88
N ILE A 244 3.98 -11.92 5.42
CA ILE A 244 2.81 -12.17 6.27
C ILE A 244 2.49 -13.66 6.26
N GLN A 245 2.61 -14.26 7.43
CA GLN A 245 2.08 -15.59 7.69
C GLN A 245 0.71 -15.51 8.34
N THR A 246 -0.29 -16.09 7.68
CA THR A 246 -1.64 -16.19 8.23
C THR A 246 -1.79 -17.39 9.18
N GLN A 247 -2.85 -17.36 9.98
CA GLN A 247 -3.29 -18.43 10.86
C GLN A 247 -4.68 -18.91 10.43
N PRO A 248 -4.98 -20.21 10.54
CA PRO A 248 -6.29 -20.72 10.20
C PRO A 248 -7.32 -20.19 11.21
N THR A 249 -8.53 -19.88 10.75
CA THR A 249 -9.61 -19.52 11.68
C THR A 249 -10.06 -20.74 12.47
N SER A 250 -10.58 -20.54 13.69
CA SER A 250 -11.13 -21.64 14.49
C SER A 250 -12.26 -22.37 13.76
N THR A 251 -13.16 -21.62 13.14
CA THR A 251 -14.27 -22.16 12.34
C THR A 251 -13.76 -23.05 11.20
N PHE A 252 -12.67 -22.66 10.54
CA PHE A 252 -12.10 -23.46 9.47
C PHE A 252 -11.47 -24.75 10.00
N VAL A 253 -10.74 -24.70 11.11
CA VAL A 253 -10.21 -25.90 11.77
C VAL A 253 -11.34 -26.85 12.17
N ASP A 254 -12.44 -26.34 12.74
CA ASP A 254 -13.60 -27.15 13.14
C ASP A 254 -14.26 -27.84 11.93
N VAL A 255 -14.41 -27.12 10.82
CA VAL A 255 -14.96 -27.69 9.58
C VAL A 255 -14.05 -28.80 9.04
N VAL A 256 -12.73 -28.59 9.03
CA VAL A 256 -11.80 -29.64 8.57
C VAL A 256 -11.82 -30.84 9.52
N GLN A 257 -11.86 -30.62 10.83
CA GLN A 257 -11.99 -31.66 11.85
C GLN A 257 -13.20 -32.54 11.58
N GLU A 258 -14.39 -31.95 11.44
CA GLU A 258 -15.64 -32.68 11.18
C GLU A 258 -15.57 -33.50 9.86
N ARG A 259 -14.97 -32.92 8.82
CA ARG A 259 -14.84 -33.61 7.52
C ARG A 259 -13.90 -34.80 7.58
N VAL A 260 -12.77 -34.67 8.29
CA VAL A 260 -11.84 -35.80 8.49
C VAL A 260 -12.50 -36.88 9.35
N GLU A 261 -13.16 -36.52 10.44
CA GLU A 261 -13.86 -37.50 11.30
C GLU A 261 -14.97 -38.24 10.54
N SER A 262 -15.77 -37.53 9.76
CA SER A 262 -16.83 -38.11 8.93
C SER A 262 -16.25 -39.07 7.88
N PHE A 263 -15.15 -38.68 7.23
CA PHE A 263 -14.45 -39.54 6.28
C PHE A 263 -13.91 -40.82 6.93
N LEU A 264 -13.23 -40.71 8.09
CA LEU A 264 -12.71 -41.88 8.81
C LEU A 264 -13.83 -42.79 9.32
N THR A 265 -14.96 -42.21 9.75
CA THR A 265 -16.15 -42.98 10.14
C THR A 265 -16.78 -43.70 8.95
N ALA A 266 -16.81 -43.08 7.77
CA ALA A 266 -17.25 -43.75 6.55
C ALA A 266 -16.31 -44.90 6.14
N CYS A 267 -15.00 -44.78 6.42
CA CYS A 267 -14.05 -45.86 6.20
C CYS A 267 -14.37 -47.11 7.02
N THR A 268 -14.85 -46.96 8.26
CA THR A 268 -15.18 -48.11 9.13
C THR A 268 -16.43 -48.87 8.69
N THR A 269 -17.24 -48.33 7.77
CA THR A 269 -18.39 -49.05 7.21
C THR A 269 -17.99 -50.06 6.14
N GLN A 270 -16.75 -49.99 5.63
CA GLN A 270 -16.25 -50.92 4.62
C GLN A 270 -15.86 -52.25 5.29
N GLN A 271 -16.57 -53.32 4.95
CA GLN A 271 -16.36 -54.65 5.52
C GLN A 271 -15.22 -55.42 4.81
N VAL A 272 -14.05 -54.81 4.72
CA VAL A 272 -12.83 -55.40 4.13
C VAL A 272 -11.62 -55.11 5.01
N LEU A 273 -10.60 -55.96 4.97
CA LEU A 273 -9.40 -55.78 5.81
C LEU A 273 -8.57 -54.55 5.42
N GLN A 274 -8.69 -54.10 4.17
CA GLN A 274 -8.04 -52.89 3.67
C GLN A 274 -9.09 -52.03 2.95
N PRO A 275 -9.81 -51.20 3.72
CA PRO A 275 -10.78 -50.28 3.14
C PRO A 275 -10.14 -49.41 2.06
N THR A 276 -10.80 -49.32 0.92
CA THR A 276 -10.25 -48.60 -0.24
C THR A 276 -10.24 -47.11 0.04
N GLY A 277 -9.10 -46.47 -0.17
CA GLY A 277 -8.91 -45.04 0.07
C GLY A 277 -8.76 -44.65 1.54
N CYS A 278 -8.68 -45.61 2.46
CA CYS A 278 -8.60 -45.33 3.89
C CYS A 278 -7.17 -45.47 4.42
N PRO A 279 -6.79 -44.69 5.45
CA PRO A 279 -5.41 -44.65 5.96
C PRO A 279 -5.05 -45.80 6.92
N PHE A 280 -5.98 -46.74 7.16
CA PHE A 280 -5.79 -47.89 8.02
C PHE A 280 -6.19 -49.19 7.33
N GLY A 281 -5.66 -50.31 7.81
CA GLY A 281 -6.02 -51.64 7.35
C GLY A 281 -5.15 -52.70 8.00
N LEU A 282 -5.61 -53.96 7.93
CA LEU A 282 -4.94 -55.12 8.47
C LEU A 282 -4.43 -56.01 7.33
N GLN A 283 -3.13 -56.32 7.33
CA GLN A 283 -2.52 -57.21 6.33
C GLN A 283 -2.46 -58.63 6.87
N VAL A 284 -3.13 -59.57 6.20
CA VAL A 284 -3.15 -60.99 6.60
C VAL A 284 -2.82 -61.86 5.40
N ARG A 285 -2.11 -62.97 5.62
CA ARG A 285 -1.80 -63.97 4.57
C ARG A 285 -2.81 -65.13 4.51
N ASN A 286 -3.75 -65.14 5.45
CA ASN A 286 -4.70 -66.22 5.71
C ASN A 286 -6.10 -65.83 5.23
N ARG A 287 -7.07 -66.75 5.32
CA ARG A 287 -8.44 -66.52 4.85
C ARG A 287 -9.32 -65.99 5.98
N ILE A 288 -10.10 -64.95 5.73
CA ILE A 288 -11.15 -64.50 6.67
C ILE A 288 -12.38 -65.39 6.60
N LEU A 289 -13.01 -65.64 7.75
CA LEU A 289 -14.26 -66.39 7.85
C LEU A 289 -15.48 -65.50 7.66
N GLU A 290 -15.48 -64.36 8.36
CA GLU A 290 -16.53 -63.35 8.31
C GLU A 290 -15.91 -62.00 7.90
N PRO A 291 -16.70 -61.08 7.34
CA PRO A 291 -16.21 -59.74 7.05
C PRO A 291 -15.77 -59.02 8.34
N PRO A 292 -14.65 -58.28 8.33
CA PRO A 292 -14.17 -57.56 9.51
C PRO A 292 -15.14 -56.44 9.91
N VAL A 293 -15.24 -56.21 11.21
CA VAL A 293 -15.94 -55.06 11.78
C VAL A 293 -14.91 -54.02 12.19
N TRP A 294 -15.02 -52.83 11.62
CA TRP A 294 -14.17 -51.69 11.96
C TRP A 294 -14.93 -50.68 12.81
N SER A 295 -14.22 -50.02 13.73
CA SER A 295 -14.72 -48.84 14.44
C SER A 295 -13.59 -47.87 14.76
N MET A 296 -13.92 -46.62 15.10
CA MET A 296 -12.93 -45.62 15.51
C MET A 296 -12.77 -45.64 17.04
N VAL A 297 -11.53 -45.79 17.51
CA VAL A 297 -11.19 -45.67 18.95
C VAL A 297 -10.85 -44.23 19.26
N ASP A 298 -9.88 -43.68 18.52
CA ASP A 298 -9.37 -42.33 18.70
C ASP A 298 -9.44 -41.58 17.37
N GLN A 299 -10.18 -40.46 17.37
CA GLN A 299 -10.18 -39.51 16.26
C GLN A 299 -8.93 -38.62 16.31
N PRO A 300 -8.36 -38.23 15.15
CA PRO A 300 -7.20 -37.35 15.12
C PRO A 300 -7.59 -35.94 15.57
N LYS A 301 -6.70 -35.26 16.30
CA LYS A 301 -6.83 -33.82 16.56
C LYS A 301 -6.18 -33.06 15.41
N ILE A 302 -6.98 -32.37 14.62
CA ILE A 302 -6.52 -31.66 13.43
C ILE A 302 -5.87 -30.33 13.80
N SER A 303 -4.70 -30.09 13.22
CA SER A 303 -4.05 -28.78 13.17
C SER A 303 -3.62 -28.49 11.74
N LEU A 304 -3.67 -27.21 11.37
CA LEU A 304 -3.39 -26.76 10.01
C LEU A 304 -2.16 -25.86 9.99
N GLN A 305 -1.36 -25.99 8.94
CA GLN A 305 -0.23 -25.11 8.65
C GLN A 305 -0.32 -24.55 7.22
N PRO A 306 0.21 -23.35 6.95
CA PRO A 306 0.23 -22.80 5.60
C PRO A 306 0.99 -23.71 4.63
N ASP A 307 0.45 -23.88 3.42
CA ASP A 307 1.08 -24.59 2.31
C ASP A 307 0.87 -23.79 1.02
N GLY A 308 1.85 -22.94 0.68
CA GLY A 308 1.68 -21.91 -0.35
C GLY A 308 0.55 -20.93 0.00
N ALA A 309 -0.44 -20.82 -0.89
CA ALA A 309 -1.69 -20.08 -0.66
C ALA A 309 -2.76 -20.90 0.06
N GLY A 310 -2.58 -22.22 0.16
CA GLY A 310 -3.50 -23.15 0.78
C GLY A 310 -3.07 -23.55 2.18
N TRP A 311 -3.61 -24.69 2.62
CA TRP A 311 -3.37 -25.23 3.96
C TRP A 311 -3.00 -26.70 3.85
N SER A 312 -2.24 -27.20 4.80
CA SER A 312 -1.98 -28.64 4.97
C SER A 312 -2.34 -29.08 6.38
N ILE A 313 -2.87 -30.29 6.48
CA ILE A 313 -3.15 -30.98 7.74
C ILE A 313 -1.81 -31.53 8.25
N VAL A 314 -1.39 -31.03 9.40
CA VAL A 314 -0.22 -31.58 10.10
C VAL A 314 -0.52 -33.03 10.46
N PRO A 315 0.40 -33.98 10.19
CA PRO A 315 0.18 -35.39 10.52
C PRO A 315 -0.27 -35.61 11.97
N ALA A 316 -1.46 -36.16 12.14
CA ALA A 316 -2.09 -36.42 13.43
C ALA A 316 -2.29 -37.93 13.63
N ASN A 317 -2.10 -38.41 14.86
CA ASN A 317 -2.31 -39.82 15.20
C ASN A 317 -3.80 -40.12 15.39
N ALA A 318 -4.22 -41.32 15.00
CA ALA A 318 -5.55 -41.88 15.19
C ALA A 318 -5.46 -43.40 15.38
N ALA A 319 -6.55 -44.01 15.85
CA ALA A 319 -6.63 -45.47 16.02
C ALA A 319 -8.00 -46.02 15.60
N ALA A 320 -7.97 -47.07 14.79
CA ALA A 320 -9.15 -47.83 14.39
C ALA A 320 -9.10 -49.21 15.04
N HIS A 321 -10.23 -49.74 15.45
CA HIS A 321 -10.35 -51.06 16.04
C HIS A 321 -10.89 -52.05 15.03
N VAL A 322 -10.30 -53.25 14.96
CA VAL A 322 -10.73 -54.32 14.06
C VAL A 322 -11.08 -55.58 14.85
N VAL A 323 -12.24 -56.14 14.53
CA VAL A 323 -12.66 -57.47 14.99
C VAL A 323 -12.86 -58.38 13.78
N VAL A 324 -12.12 -59.49 13.72
CA VAL A 324 -12.20 -60.46 12.61
C VAL A 324 -11.67 -61.85 12.99
N ASP A 325 -12.31 -62.89 12.46
CA ASP A 325 -11.83 -64.26 12.56
C ASP A 325 -11.00 -64.66 11.33
N ILE A 326 -9.74 -65.04 11.57
CA ILE A 326 -8.78 -65.44 10.55
C ILE A 326 -8.53 -66.95 10.63
N LYS A 327 -8.80 -67.65 9.54
CA LYS A 327 -8.50 -69.08 9.38
C LYS A 327 -7.18 -69.30 8.64
N SER A 328 -6.27 -69.99 9.30
CA SER A 328 -4.99 -70.43 8.72
C SER A 328 -5.20 -71.33 7.50
N ILE A 329 -4.50 -71.03 6.41
CA ILE A 329 -4.54 -71.84 5.19
C ILE A 329 -3.70 -73.13 5.29
N PHE A 330 -2.86 -73.26 6.32
CA PHE A 330 -1.94 -74.38 6.50
C PHE A 330 -2.53 -75.50 7.35
N ASP A 331 -3.13 -75.16 8.50
CA ASP A 331 -3.63 -76.11 9.50
C ASP A 331 -5.13 -75.95 9.80
N GLY A 332 -5.78 -74.94 9.21
CA GLY A 332 -7.21 -74.68 9.40
C GLY A 332 -7.60 -74.14 10.77
N SER A 333 -6.64 -73.82 11.63
CA SER A 333 -6.89 -73.17 12.93
C SER A 333 -7.52 -71.78 12.74
N VAL A 334 -8.36 -71.36 13.69
CA VAL A 334 -9.04 -70.06 13.67
C VAL A 334 -8.47 -69.19 14.78
N THR A 335 -8.06 -67.98 14.43
CA THR A 335 -7.59 -66.96 15.36
C THR A 335 -8.57 -65.80 15.35
N HIS A 336 -9.07 -65.44 16.53
CA HIS A 336 -9.87 -64.24 16.74
C HIS A 336 -8.93 -63.04 16.89
N VAL A 337 -9.04 -62.05 16.02
CA VAL A 337 -8.31 -60.79 16.11
C VAL A 337 -9.27 -59.71 16.59
N ASP A 338 -8.86 -59.04 17.65
CA ASP A 338 -9.54 -57.95 18.35
C ASP A 338 -8.41 -57.01 18.81
N GLU A 339 -8.06 -56.03 17.98
CA GLU A 339 -6.92 -55.16 18.22
C GLU A 339 -7.09 -53.74 17.66
N ASP A 340 -6.36 -52.80 18.27
CA ASP A 340 -6.28 -51.41 17.83
C ASP A 340 -5.16 -51.25 16.79
N VAL A 341 -5.51 -50.70 15.65
CA VAL A 341 -4.62 -50.39 14.53
C VAL A 341 -4.31 -48.89 14.54
N PRO A 342 -3.13 -48.46 15.01
CA PRO A 342 -2.73 -47.07 14.97
C PRO A 342 -2.38 -46.64 13.55
N PHE A 343 -2.73 -45.41 13.19
CA PHE A 343 -2.38 -44.80 11.91
C PHE A 343 -2.20 -43.30 12.05
N ARG A 344 -1.67 -42.66 11.01
CA ARG A 344 -1.54 -41.20 10.92
C ARG A 344 -2.30 -40.65 9.74
N VAL A 345 -2.89 -39.48 9.95
CA VAL A 345 -3.66 -38.75 8.95
C VAL A 345 -2.98 -37.42 8.70
N GLY A 346 -2.60 -37.17 7.46
CA GLY A 346 -2.20 -35.86 6.97
C GLY A 346 -2.99 -35.52 5.72
N GLY A 347 -2.68 -34.39 5.10
CA GLY A 347 -3.33 -34.03 3.84
C GLY A 347 -3.05 -32.61 3.40
N THR A 348 -3.45 -32.31 2.18
CA THR A 348 -3.40 -30.97 1.62
C THR A 348 -4.82 -30.46 1.40
N ILE A 349 -4.99 -29.16 1.57
CA ILE A 349 -6.25 -28.45 1.41
C ILE A 349 -6.03 -27.35 0.38
N THR A 350 -6.60 -27.54 -0.81
CA THR A 350 -6.56 -26.54 -1.88
C THR A 350 -7.90 -25.81 -1.91
N MET A 351 -7.83 -24.48 -1.90
CA MET A 351 -9.01 -23.64 -2.13
C MET A 351 -9.30 -23.58 -3.63
N LEU A 352 -10.49 -23.98 -4.02
CA LEU A 352 -10.99 -23.90 -5.39
C LEU A 352 -11.44 -22.47 -5.72
N PRO A 353 -11.45 -22.06 -7.00
CA PRO A 353 -11.86 -20.71 -7.42
C PRO A 353 -13.30 -20.34 -7.06
N ASP A 354 -14.17 -21.33 -6.83
CA ASP A 354 -15.56 -21.16 -6.39
C ASP A 354 -15.71 -20.98 -4.87
N GLY A 355 -14.58 -20.96 -4.13
CA GLY A 355 -14.54 -20.81 -2.69
C GLY A 355 -14.71 -22.11 -1.91
N THR A 356 -14.83 -23.26 -2.58
CA THR A 356 -14.88 -24.56 -1.91
C THR A 356 -13.49 -25.10 -1.60
N ALA A 357 -13.36 -25.94 -0.58
CA ALA A 357 -12.09 -26.57 -0.20
C ALA A 357 -12.06 -28.02 -0.69
N SER A 358 -10.99 -28.40 -1.38
CA SER A 358 -10.68 -29.80 -1.70
C SER A 358 -9.68 -30.33 -0.68
N ILE A 359 -10.07 -31.34 0.08
CA ILE A 359 -9.23 -31.98 1.10
C ILE A 359 -8.76 -33.32 0.55
N GLN A 360 -7.45 -33.46 0.35
CA GLN A 360 -6.84 -34.73 -0.01
C GLN A 360 -6.19 -35.34 1.22
N VAL A 361 -6.89 -36.30 1.82
CA VAL A 361 -6.38 -37.04 2.98
C VAL A 361 -5.34 -38.06 2.50
N GLN A 362 -4.19 -38.09 3.16
CA GLN A 362 -3.08 -39.00 2.89
C GLN A 362 -2.70 -39.76 4.17
N SER A 363 -2.22 -41.00 4.02
CA SER A 363 -1.61 -41.71 5.15
C SER A 363 -0.30 -41.04 5.52
N GLY A 364 -0.18 -40.62 6.78
CA GLY A 364 1.07 -40.06 7.30
C GLY A 364 2.12 -41.17 7.44
N GLY A 365 3.17 -41.11 6.61
CA GLY A 365 4.31 -42.03 6.67
C GLY A 365 5.07 -41.95 7.98
#